data_AF-A0A7V2EHM2-F1
#
_entry.id   AF-A0A7V2EHM2-F1
#
_cell.length_a   1.000
_cell.length_b   1.000
_cell.length_c   1.000
_cell.angle_alpha   90.00
_cell.angle_beta   90.00
_cell.angle_gamma   90.00
#
_symmetry.space_group_name_H-M   'P 1'
#
loop_
_entity.id
_entity.type
_entity.pdbx_description
1 polymer ?
#
loop_
_entity_poly.entity_id
_entity_poly.type
_entity_poly.pdbx_seq_one_letter_code
_entity_poly.pdbx_strand_id
1 'polypeptide(L)'
;MVIIPVYHEVDAGNAERNHTSLEPIDWVPVPVSKLTNRSFGIKVVGDSMEPNIPHGSIIVVDPNQKSIIDGKVFVIEIPYIRASIERVFIKYPNMVIKGDNPSIF
;
A
#
# COMPACT_ATOMS: atom_id res chain seq x y z
N MET A 1 6.46 2.75 20.85
CA MET A 1 5.51 2.57 19.74
C MET A 1 4.91 3.91 19.42
N VAL A 2 4.40 4.11 18.20
CA VAL A 2 3.57 5.27 17.84
C VAL A 2 2.32 4.78 17.14
N ILE A 3 1.24 5.53 17.27
CA ILE A 3 -0.05 5.20 16.66
C ILE A 3 -0.11 5.92 15.32
N ILE A 4 -0.39 5.18 14.25
CA ILE A 4 -0.53 5.74 12.89
C ILE A 4 -1.98 5.59 12.41
N PRO A 5 -2.48 6.52 11.58
CA PRO A 5 -3.81 6.41 11.01
C PRO A 5 -3.85 5.30 9.95
N VAL A 6 -5.00 4.63 9.85
CA VAL A 6 -5.31 3.64 8.81
C VAL A 6 -6.42 4.18 7.92
N TYR A 7 -6.26 4.03 6.61
CA TYR A 7 -7.22 4.46 5.60
C TYR A 7 -7.70 3.29 4.74
N HIS A 8 -8.81 3.49 4.02
CA HIS A 8 -9.14 2.64 2.89
C HIS A 8 -8.19 2.89 1.72
N GLU A 9 -8.03 1.89 0.86
CA GLU A 9 -7.21 1.98 -0.36
C GLU A 9 -7.61 3.18 -1.24
N VAL A 10 -8.91 3.40 -1.44
CA VAL A 10 -9.44 4.54 -2.21
C VAL A 10 -9.01 5.89 -1.62
N ASP A 11 -8.89 5.96 -0.30
CA ASP A 11 -8.57 7.20 0.43
C ASP A 11 -7.06 7.45 0.45
N ALA A 12 -6.23 6.40 0.45
CA ALA A 12 -4.78 6.51 0.50
C ALA A 12 -4.17 7.34 -0.65
N GLY A 13 -4.68 7.16 -1.89
CA GLY A 13 -4.23 7.95 -3.05
C GLY A 13 -4.54 9.45 -2.91
N ASN A 14 -5.62 9.78 -2.19
CA ASN A 14 -6.01 11.16 -1.90
C ASN A 14 -5.37 11.68 -0.60
N ALA A 15 -5.05 10.81 0.36
CA ALA A 15 -4.39 11.13 1.62
C ALA A 15 -2.95 11.65 1.42
N GLU A 16 -2.22 11.16 0.40
CA GLU A 16 -0.91 11.74 0.04
C GLU A 16 -1.07 13.12 -0.63
N ARG A 17 -2.18 13.35 -1.36
CA ARG A 17 -2.43 14.58 -2.13
C ARG A 17 -3.09 15.70 -1.32
N ASN A 18 -3.90 15.39 -0.32
CA ASN A 18 -4.68 16.34 0.46
C ASN A 18 -4.79 15.89 1.93
N HIS A 19 -3.98 16.46 2.80
CA HIS A 19 -4.08 16.28 4.26
C HIS A 19 -5.32 16.98 4.88
N THR A 20 -6.26 17.47 4.07
CA THR A 20 -7.28 18.44 4.50
C THR A 20 -8.66 17.83 4.80
N SER A 21 -8.95 16.57 4.42
CA SER A 21 -10.33 16.07 4.56
C SER A 21 -10.54 14.53 4.45
N LEU A 22 -9.73 13.69 5.09
CA LEU A 22 -10.03 12.25 5.19
C LEU A 22 -9.84 11.77 6.64
N GLU A 23 -10.93 11.35 7.27
CA GLU A 23 -10.90 10.75 8.61
C GLU A 23 -10.35 9.31 8.52
N PRO A 24 -9.41 8.92 9.39
CA PRO A 24 -8.93 7.54 9.47
C PRO A 24 -10.04 6.60 9.88
N ILE A 25 -10.05 5.39 9.32
CA ILE A 25 -11.01 4.34 9.67
C ILE A 25 -10.57 3.52 10.88
N ASP A 26 -9.27 3.57 11.20
CA ASP A 26 -8.68 2.88 12.33
C ASP A 26 -7.32 3.54 12.69
N TRP A 27 -6.74 3.11 13.80
CA TRP A 27 -5.47 3.57 14.32
C TRP A 27 -4.69 2.40 14.91
N VAL A 28 -3.48 2.15 14.40
CA VAL A 28 -2.68 0.98 14.81
C VAL A 28 -1.35 1.36 15.44
N PRO A 29 -0.92 0.66 16.52
CA PRO A 29 0.40 0.87 17.11
C PRO A 29 1.48 0.19 16.25
N VAL A 30 2.52 0.94 15.88
CA VAL A 30 3.66 0.44 15.09
C VAL A 30 4.99 0.82 15.76
N PRO A 31 6.03 -0.04 15.72
CA PRO A 31 7.37 0.32 16.17
C PRO A 31 7.94 1.47 15.33
N VAL A 32 8.50 2.49 16.00
CA VAL A 32 9.09 3.68 15.35
C VAL A 32 10.18 3.29 14.35
N SER A 33 10.93 2.22 14.63
CA SER A 33 11.98 1.69 13.75
C SER A 33 11.47 1.18 12.40
N LYS A 34 10.16 1.09 12.20
CA LYS A 34 9.51 0.64 10.95
C LYS A 34 8.83 1.79 10.19
N LEU A 35 8.93 3.02 10.68
CA LEU A 35 8.20 4.17 10.16
C LEU A 35 9.12 5.28 9.66
N THR A 36 8.62 6.03 8.71
CA THR A 36 9.08 7.40 8.42
C THR A 36 8.06 8.40 8.94
N ASN A 37 8.40 9.69 8.90
CA ASN A 37 7.54 10.79 9.37
C ASN A 37 6.20 10.92 8.61
N ARG A 38 6.01 10.21 7.50
CA ARG A 38 4.79 10.24 6.68
C ARG A 38 4.14 8.87 6.53
N SER A 39 4.56 7.88 7.31
CA SER A 39 3.99 6.54 7.22
C SER A 39 2.53 6.50 7.66
N PHE A 40 1.72 5.71 6.97
CA PHE A 40 0.32 5.48 7.29
C PHE A 40 -0.09 4.03 7.01
N GLY A 41 -1.20 3.60 7.57
CA GLY A 41 -1.77 2.28 7.36
C GLY A 41 -2.78 2.25 6.21
N ILE A 42 -2.84 1.14 5.49
CA ILE A 42 -3.95 0.84 4.56
C ILE A 42 -4.57 -0.49 4.95
N LYS A 43 -5.90 -0.53 5.03
CA LYS A 43 -6.65 -1.79 5.13
C LYS A 43 -6.82 -2.40 3.74
N VAL A 44 -6.29 -3.61 3.57
CA VAL A 44 -6.32 -4.37 2.32
C VAL A 44 -7.73 -4.88 2.02
N VAL A 45 -8.18 -4.68 0.78
CA VAL A 45 -9.46 -5.17 0.25
C VAL A 45 -9.17 -6.03 -0.98
N GLY A 46 -9.96 -7.10 -1.17
CA GLY A 46 -9.67 -8.12 -2.18
C GLY A 46 -8.60 -9.12 -1.73
N ASP A 47 -8.29 -10.03 -2.65
CA ASP A 47 -7.46 -11.23 -2.45
C ASP A 47 -6.29 -11.31 -3.46
N SER A 48 -6.04 -10.27 -4.25
CA SER A 48 -4.98 -10.25 -5.27
C SER A 48 -3.58 -10.54 -4.72
N MET A 49 -3.35 -10.22 -3.44
CA MET A 49 -2.07 -10.40 -2.75
C MET A 49 -2.04 -11.65 -1.85
N GLU A 50 -3.07 -12.50 -1.86
CA GLU A 50 -3.03 -13.76 -1.13
C GLU A 50 -2.00 -14.73 -1.73
N PRO A 51 -1.38 -15.61 -0.94
CA PRO A 51 -1.51 -15.76 0.51
C PRO A 51 -0.63 -14.78 1.32
N ASN A 52 0.22 -13.99 0.66
CA ASN A 52 1.24 -13.18 1.34
C ASN A 52 0.65 -12.01 2.12
N ILE A 53 -0.41 -11.39 1.60
CA ILE A 53 -1.16 -10.31 2.26
C ILE A 53 -2.65 -10.64 2.18
N PRO A 54 -3.22 -11.26 3.23
CA PRO A 54 -4.63 -11.63 3.28
C PRO A 54 -5.58 -10.45 3.22
N HIS A 55 -6.77 -10.70 2.70
CA HIS A 55 -7.89 -9.75 2.82
C HIS A 55 -8.07 -9.25 4.26
N GLY A 56 -8.27 -7.94 4.43
CA GLY A 56 -8.48 -7.31 5.74
C GLY A 56 -7.20 -7.03 6.53
N SER A 57 -6.03 -7.41 6.03
CA SER A 57 -4.74 -7.04 6.63
C SER A 57 -4.54 -5.52 6.67
N ILE A 58 -3.69 -5.05 7.58
CA ILE A 58 -3.24 -3.66 7.60
C ILE A 58 -1.78 -3.62 7.19
N ILE A 59 -1.47 -2.91 6.11
CA ILE A 59 -0.10 -2.69 5.65
C ILE A 59 0.36 -1.29 6.03
N VAL A 60 1.65 -1.16 6.33
CA VAL A 60 2.28 0.14 6.60
C VAL A 60 2.94 0.62 5.32
N VAL A 61 2.57 1.82 4.89
CA VAL A 61 3.08 2.46 3.69
C VAL A 61 4.07 3.55 4.09
N ASP A 62 5.24 3.56 3.46
CA ASP A 62 6.15 4.71 3.50
C ASP A 62 6.07 5.45 2.15
N PRO A 63 5.35 6.58 2.08
CA PRO A 63 5.18 7.30 0.83
C PRO A 63 6.48 7.95 0.34
N ASN A 64 7.50 8.10 1.20
CA ASN A 64 8.77 8.68 0.80
C ASN A 64 9.65 7.68 0.02
N GLN A 65 9.40 6.38 0.15
CA GLN A 65 10.14 5.36 -0.59
C GLN A 65 9.58 5.21 -2.02
N LYS A 66 10.06 6.05 -2.94
CA LYS A 66 9.68 6.02 -4.35
C LYS A 66 10.63 5.19 -5.22
N SER A 67 11.77 4.74 -4.69
CA SER A 67 12.69 3.89 -5.44
C SER A 67 12.08 2.52 -5.68
N ILE A 68 11.92 2.16 -6.95
CA ILE A 68 11.40 0.85 -7.35
C ILE A 68 12.49 -0.20 -7.12
N ILE A 69 12.17 -1.21 -6.34
CA ILE A 69 13.06 -2.33 -6.01
C ILE A 69 12.40 -3.60 -6.52
N ASP A 70 13.13 -4.35 -7.35
CA ASP A 70 12.65 -5.61 -7.92
C ASP A 70 12.16 -6.57 -6.83
N GLY A 71 11.00 -7.18 -7.08
CA GLY A 71 10.35 -8.13 -6.20
C GLY A 71 9.67 -7.51 -4.96
N LYS A 72 9.67 -6.18 -4.77
CA LYS A 72 8.96 -5.55 -3.64
C LYS A 72 7.50 -5.23 -3.94
N VAL A 73 6.72 -5.12 -2.88
CA VAL A 73 5.30 -4.73 -2.91
C VAL A 73 5.19 -3.22 -2.80
N PHE A 74 4.35 -2.64 -3.64
CA PHE A 74 4.10 -1.21 -3.71
C PHE A 74 2.61 -0.93 -3.69
N VAL A 75 2.26 0.22 -3.13
CA VAL A 75 0.95 0.85 -3.38
C VAL A 75 1.11 1.75 -4.59
N ILE A 76 0.31 1.52 -5.62
CA ILE A 76 0.42 2.19 -6.92
C ILE A 76 -0.89 2.90 -7.19
N GLU A 77 -0.86 4.21 -7.41
CA GLU A 77 -2.02 4.96 -7.90
C GLU A 77 -2.11 4.79 -9.41
N ILE A 78 -3.15 4.10 -9.89
CA ILE A 78 -3.44 3.98 -11.31
C ILE A 78 -4.50 5.03 -11.68
N PRO A 79 -4.24 5.90 -12.68
CA PRO A 79 -5.21 6.88 -13.13
C PRO A 79 -6.57 6.22 -13.41
N TYR A 80 -7.64 6.77 -12.85
CA TYR A 80 -9.02 6.31 -13.00
C TYR A 80 -9.37 4.94 -12.39
N ILE A 81 -8.39 4.13 -11.97
CA ILE A 81 -8.60 2.79 -11.37
C ILE A 81 -8.45 2.81 -9.84
N ARG A 82 -7.83 3.86 -9.27
CA ARG A 82 -7.52 4.09 -7.84
C ARG A 82 -6.19 3.44 -7.42
N ALA A 83 -5.89 3.49 -6.12
CA ALA A 83 -4.73 2.79 -5.56
C ALA A 83 -4.93 1.27 -5.67
N SER A 84 -3.85 0.54 -5.97
CA SER A 84 -3.75 -0.93 -5.91
C SER A 84 -2.50 -1.34 -5.14
N ILE A 85 -2.53 -2.50 -4.49
CA ILE A 85 -1.37 -3.12 -3.84
C ILE A 85 -0.85 -4.23 -4.76
N GLU A 86 0.37 -4.08 -5.26
CA GLU A 86 0.91 -4.98 -6.28
C GLU A 86 2.39 -5.26 -6.05
N ARG A 87 2.86 -6.43 -6.50
CA ARG A 87 4.29 -6.73 -6.55
C ARG A 87 4.88 -6.26 -7.88
N VAL A 88 6.02 -5.58 -7.79
CA VAL A 88 6.74 -5.05 -8.95
C VAL A 88 7.92 -5.95 -9.28
N PHE A 89 8.04 -6.35 -10.54
CA PHE A 89 9.19 -7.02 -11.11
C PHE A 89 9.79 -6.22 -12.26
N ILE A 90 11.09 -5.96 -12.22
CA ILE A 90 11.84 -5.24 -13.24
C ILE A 90 12.43 -6.27 -14.22
N LYS A 91 11.90 -6.32 -15.44
CA LYS A 91 12.39 -7.16 -16.54
C LYS A 91 12.76 -6.28 -17.72
N TYR A 92 13.92 -5.62 -17.66
CA TYR A 92 14.35 -4.64 -18.65
C TYR A 92 14.11 -5.12 -20.10
N PRO A 93 13.48 -4.31 -20.97
CA PRO A 93 13.08 -2.90 -20.76
C PRO A 93 11.72 -2.71 -20.07
N ASN A 94 11.05 -3.80 -19.67
CA ASN A 94 9.68 -3.79 -19.16
C ASN A 94 9.63 -3.82 -17.62
N MET A 95 8.52 -3.31 -17.09
CA MET A 95 8.11 -3.48 -15.69
C MET A 95 6.85 -4.32 -15.67
N VAL A 96 6.83 -5.36 -14.83
CA VAL A 96 5.67 -6.22 -14.62
C VAL A 96 5.11 -5.92 -13.25
N ILE A 97 3.82 -5.59 -13.19
CA ILE A 97 3.07 -5.32 -11.97
C ILE A 97 2.02 -6.42 -11.86
N LYS A 98 2.00 -7.17 -10.76
CA LYS A 98 0.99 -8.21 -10.55
C LYS A 98 0.80 -8.55 -9.08
N GLY A 99 -0.37 -9.11 -8.78
CA GLY A 99 -0.69 -9.70 -7.50
C GLY A 99 0.11 -10.97 -7.22
N ASP A 100 0.11 -11.38 -5.97
CA ASP A 100 0.74 -12.62 -5.52
C ASP A 100 -0.18 -13.85 -5.63
N ASN A 101 -1.48 -13.64 -5.83
CA ASN A 101 -2.48 -14.71 -5.81
C ASN A 101 -2.39 -15.59 -7.06
N PRO A 102 -1.98 -16.87 -6.92
CA PRO A 102 -1.87 -17.80 -8.04
C PRO A 102 -3.23 -18.29 -8.54
N SER A 103 -4.34 -17.94 -7.87
CA SER A 103 -5.69 -18.31 -8.30
C SER A 103 -6.33 -17.25 -9.20
N ILE A 104 -5.70 -16.08 -9.31
CA ILE A 104 -6.19 -14.94 -10.08
C ILE A 104 -5.15 -14.67 -11.18
N PHE A 105 -5.47 -15.12 -12.39
CA PHE A 105 -4.68 -14.94 -13.60
C PHE A 105 -5.54 -14.39 -14.73
#